data_AF-A0A250KXN4-F1
#
_entry.id   AF-A0A250KXN4-F1
#
_cell.length_a   1.000
_cell.length_b   1.000
_cell.length_c   1.000
_cell.angle_alpha   90.00
_cell.angle_beta   90.00
_cell.angle_gamma   90.00
#
_symmetry.space_group_name_H-M   'P 1'
#
loop_
_entity.id
_entity.type
_entity.pdbx_description
1 polymer ?
#
loop_
_entity_poly.entity_id
_entity_poly.type
_entity_poly.pdbx_seq_one_letter_code
_entity_poly.pdbx_strand_id
1 'polypeptide(L)'
;MFAGDKVALIVRGKTSAEHSPGKLEQHADCVRSYGSPVGYFGEGGEGSGYIISAVFIGIRGEVYDMEGFTRHRPYYVDATLARGYGAVSTALVVRVSRAQADRFDDYWDRLTDDPGTFRLLGKNCSTRASGAFRYAGILAGGIPGLDTPDNLYKQLVRERPDICESCSGYIGFATVGTNLAMVVEDL
;
A
#
# COMPACT_ATOMS: atom_id res chain seq x y z
N MET A 1 6.60 -15.13 -4.67
CA MET A 1 7.12 -15.22 -3.30
C MET A 1 8.08 -14.06 -3.07
N PHE A 2 8.04 -13.43 -1.91
CA PHE A 2 8.90 -12.30 -1.53
C PHE A 2 9.98 -12.87 -0.61
N ALA A 3 11.25 -12.81 -1.03
CA ALA A 3 12.37 -13.44 -0.33
C ALA A 3 13.49 -12.43 0.02
N GLY A 4 13.12 -11.16 0.21
CA GLY A 4 14.06 -10.05 0.41
C GLY A 4 14.56 -9.41 -0.88
N ASP A 5 14.04 -9.81 -2.04
CA ASP A 5 14.43 -9.34 -3.37
C ASP A 5 13.35 -8.46 -4.04
N LYS A 6 12.18 -8.34 -3.43
CA LYS A 6 11.03 -7.59 -3.95
C LYS A 6 10.27 -6.94 -2.80
N VAL A 7 9.61 -5.83 -3.11
CA VAL A 7 8.52 -5.23 -2.31
C VAL A 7 7.39 -4.90 -3.27
N ALA A 8 6.21 -4.52 -2.77
CA ALA A 8 5.13 -4.08 -3.67
C ALA A 8 4.37 -2.89 -3.13
N LEU A 9 3.82 -2.10 -4.05
CA LEU A 9 2.72 -1.16 -3.81
C LEU A 9 1.43 -1.83 -4.28
N ILE A 10 0.38 -1.84 -3.47
CA ILE A 10 -0.96 -2.25 -3.89
C ILE A 10 -1.83 -1.01 -3.94
N VAL A 11 -2.42 -0.74 -5.10
CA VAL A 11 -3.43 0.30 -5.28
C VAL A 11 -4.81 -0.35 -5.33
N ARG A 12 -5.55 -0.25 -4.23
CA ARG A 12 -6.95 -0.68 -4.14
C ARG A 12 -7.82 0.22 -5.02
N GLY A 13 -8.80 -0.35 -5.71
CA GLY A 13 -9.68 0.37 -6.63
C GLY A 13 -9.07 0.65 -8.01
N LYS A 14 -7.77 0.40 -8.20
CA LYS A 14 -7.13 0.38 -9.52
C LYS A 14 -7.34 -1.00 -10.13
N THR A 15 -7.89 -1.06 -11.34
CA THR A 15 -8.36 -2.32 -11.95
C THR A 15 -7.47 -2.80 -13.09
N SER A 16 -6.57 -1.95 -13.58
CA SER A 16 -5.52 -2.24 -14.53
C SER A 16 -4.37 -1.24 -14.37
N ALA A 17 -3.24 -1.49 -15.02
CA ALA A 17 -2.11 -0.55 -15.04
C ALA A 17 -2.48 0.84 -15.57
N GLU A 18 -3.41 0.89 -16.53
CA GLU A 18 -3.91 2.09 -17.20
C GLU A 18 -5.07 2.76 -16.45
N HIS A 19 -5.84 1.99 -15.66
CA HIS A 19 -6.99 2.52 -14.92
C HIS A 19 -6.55 3.63 -13.97
N SER A 20 -7.28 4.75 -13.95
CA SER A 20 -7.03 5.88 -13.04
C SER A 20 -8.25 6.06 -12.14
N PRO A 21 -8.26 5.50 -10.93
CA PRO A 21 -9.43 5.56 -10.03
C PRO A 21 -9.77 6.99 -9.61
N GLY A 22 -11.03 7.19 -9.17
CA GLY A 22 -11.43 8.40 -8.47
C GLY A 22 -10.54 8.67 -7.25
N LYS A 23 -10.35 9.94 -6.89
CA LYS A 23 -9.40 10.36 -5.84
C LYS A 23 -9.73 9.81 -4.45
N LEU A 24 -10.99 9.50 -4.19
CA LEU A 24 -11.49 8.92 -2.95
C LEU A 24 -11.78 7.41 -3.04
N GLU A 25 -11.61 6.82 -4.22
CA GLU A 25 -11.93 5.41 -4.50
C GLU A 25 -10.70 4.50 -4.41
N GLN A 26 -9.60 5.03 -3.89
CA GLN A 26 -8.31 4.37 -3.91
C GLN A 26 -7.62 4.39 -2.55
N HIS A 27 -6.90 3.32 -2.27
CA HIS A 27 -6.06 3.19 -1.09
C HIS A 27 -4.71 2.58 -1.48
N ALA A 28 -3.64 2.98 -0.79
CA ALA A 28 -2.31 2.44 -0.98
C ALA A 28 -1.94 1.54 0.21
N ASP A 29 -1.75 0.26 -0.07
CA ASP A 29 -1.05 -0.67 0.82
C ASP A 29 0.31 -1.01 0.23
N CYS A 30 1.15 -1.68 1.00
CA CYS A 30 2.42 -2.23 0.55
C CYS A 30 2.58 -3.70 0.94
N VAL A 31 3.52 -4.37 0.29
CA VAL A 31 3.99 -5.70 0.68
C VAL A 31 5.45 -5.58 1.07
N ARG A 32 5.75 -5.98 2.30
CA ARG A 32 7.09 -6.00 2.88
C ARG A 32 7.97 -7.04 2.19
N SER A 33 9.28 -6.94 2.39
CA SER A 33 10.22 -7.76 1.62
C SER A 33 10.14 -9.27 1.89
N TYR A 34 9.50 -9.64 3.00
CA TYR A 34 9.18 -11.00 3.42
C TYR A 34 7.71 -11.38 3.15
N GLY A 35 6.98 -10.59 2.38
CA GLY A 35 5.65 -10.92 1.84
C GLY A 35 4.46 -10.56 2.70
N SER A 36 4.68 -10.00 3.90
CA SER A 36 3.59 -9.53 4.76
C SER A 36 2.98 -8.22 4.23
N PRO A 37 1.64 -8.07 4.25
CA PRO A 37 1.00 -6.80 3.95
C PRO A 37 1.28 -5.75 5.02
N VAL A 38 1.31 -4.49 4.60
CA VAL A 38 1.35 -3.34 5.51
C VAL A 38 0.58 -2.16 4.90
N GLY A 39 -0.21 -1.45 5.70
CA GLY A 39 -0.95 -0.27 5.25
C GLY A 39 -1.04 0.79 6.34
N TYR A 40 -1.41 2.02 5.96
CA TYR A 40 -1.53 3.14 6.88
C TYR A 40 -2.91 3.79 6.80
N PHE A 41 -3.55 3.90 7.96
CA PHE A 41 -4.93 4.31 8.13
C PHE A 41 -5.03 5.48 9.12
N GLY A 42 -6.19 6.12 9.14
CA GLY A 42 -6.58 7.01 10.23
C GLY A 42 -7.54 6.28 11.17
N GLU A 43 -7.31 6.39 12.47
CA GLU A 43 -8.13 5.76 13.51
C GLU A 43 -9.59 6.20 13.41
N GLY A 44 -10.50 5.22 13.45
CA GLY A 44 -11.88 5.45 13.87
C GLY A 44 -12.80 6.27 12.96
N GLY A 45 -12.76 6.15 11.64
CA GLY A 45 -13.92 6.72 10.92
C GLY A 45 -14.23 6.38 9.49
N GLU A 46 -15.53 6.46 9.27
CA GLU A 46 -16.27 6.57 8.02
C GLU A 46 -17.23 7.76 8.17
N GLY A 47 -17.71 8.32 7.06
CA GLY A 47 -18.70 9.42 7.07
C GLY A 47 -18.11 10.84 7.13
N SER A 48 -19.00 11.84 7.10
CA SER A 48 -18.65 13.25 6.89
C SER A 48 -17.86 13.87 8.05
N GLY A 49 -18.16 13.50 9.30
CA GLY A 49 -17.41 13.97 10.47
C GLY A 49 -15.95 13.50 10.50
N TYR A 50 -15.71 12.27 10.03
CA TYR A 50 -14.35 11.74 9.85
C TYR A 50 -13.60 12.51 8.77
N ILE A 51 -14.23 12.79 7.62
CA ILE A 51 -13.60 13.55 6.53
C ILE A 51 -13.19 14.95 7.01
N ILE A 52 -14.07 15.65 7.73
CA ILE A 52 -13.76 16.98 8.28
C ILE A 52 -12.55 16.90 9.21
N SER A 53 -12.54 15.95 10.16
CA SER A 53 -11.42 15.77 11.08
C SER A 53 -10.12 15.41 10.34
N ALA A 54 -10.16 14.47 9.40
CA ALA A 54 -9.00 14.03 8.62
C ALA A 54 -8.44 15.12 7.68
N VAL A 55 -9.27 16.06 7.25
CA VAL A 55 -8.85 17.19 6.39
C VAL A 55 -8.33 18.37 7.23
N PHE A 56 -9.06 18.80 8.26
CA PHE A 56 -8.80 20.07 8.95
C PHE A 56 -7.99 19.94 10.23
N ILE A 57 -8.10 18.83 10.96
CA ILE A 57 -7.49 18.66 12.29
C ILE A 57 -6.30 17.67 12.20
N GLY A 58 -6.53 16.56 11.49
CA GLY A 58 -5.73 15.36 11.56
C GLY A 58 -6.23 14.45 12.67
N ILE A 59 -6.16 13.15 12.42
CA ILE A 59 -6.55 12.09 13.36
C ILE A 59 -5.34 11.21 13.65
N ARG A 60 -5.43 10.35 14.66
CA ARG A 60 -4.35 9.41 14.94
C ARG A 60 -4.14 8.50 13.72
N GLY A 61 -2.89 8.33 13.31
CA GLY A 61 -2.52 7.35 12.30
C GLY A 61 -2.38 5.96 12.90
N GLU A 62 -2.61 4.94 12.09
CA GLU A 62 -2.42 3.54 12.48
C GLU A 62 -1.77 2.77 11.35
N VAL A 63 -0.81 1.91 11.69
CA VAL A 63 -0.23 0.95 10.75
C VAL A 63 -0.93 -0.38 10.96
N TYR A 64 -1.48 -0.95 9.89
CA TYR A 64 -2.02 -2.30 9.91
C TYR A 64 -1.04 -3.26 9.27
N ASP A 65 -0.74 -4.33 9.98
CA ASP A 65 -0.11 -5.54 9.49
C ASP A 65 -1.17 -6.60 9.16
N MET A 66 -0.76 -7.85 8.95
CA MET A 66 -1.68 -8.96 8.65
C MET A 66 -2.82 -9.10 9.68
N GLU A 67 -2.54 -8.95 10.97
CA GLU A 67 -3.56 -9.05 12.01
C GLU A 67 -4.53 -7.87 11.93
N GLY A 68 -4.00 -6.65 11.79
CA GLY A 68 -4.79 -5.42 11.63
C GLY A 68 -5.71 -5.49 10.40
N PHE A 69 -5.18 -5.92 9.25
CA PHE A 69 -5.99 -6.12 8.04
C PHE A 69 -7.07 -7.18 8.24
N THR A 70 -6.73 -8.34 8.81
CA THR A 70 -7.70 -9.42 9.04
C THR A 70 -8.87 -8.94 9.89
N ARG A 71 -8.60 -8.12 10.90
CA ARG A 71 -9.62 -7.59 11.81
C ARG A 71 -10.47 -6.47 11.20
N HIS A 72 -9.84 -5.54 10.50
CA HIS A 72 -10.49 -4.28 10.12
C HIS A 72 -10.84 -4.17 8.63
N ARG A 73 -10.12 -4.90 7.76
CA ARG A 73 -10.22 -4.84 6.29
C ARG A 73 -9.96 -6.23 5.68
N PRO A 74 -10.74 -7.27 6.03
CA PRO A 74 -10.43 -8.66 5.64
C PRO A 74 -10.36 -8.85 4.11
N TYR A 75 -11.16 -8.13 3.34
CA TYR A 75 -11.15 -8.13 1.87
C TYR A 75 -9.88 -7.49 1.25
N TYR A 76 -8.95 -6.95 2.05
CA TYR A 76 -7.64 -6.52 1.57
C TYR A 76 -6.59 -7.64 1.64
N VAL A 77 -6.85 -8.68 2.43
CA VAL A 77 -5.89 -9.79 2.63
C VAL A 77 -6.43 -11.16 2.24
N ASP A 78 -7.72 -11.28 1.97
CA ASP A 78 -8.36 -12.49 1.46
C ASP A 78 -8.88 -12.25 0.03
N ALA A 79 -8.30 -12.98 -0.95
CA ALA A 79 -8.64 -12.85 -2.36
C ALA A 79 -10.07 -13.33 -2.67
N THR A 80 -10.54 -14.36 -1.96
CA THR A 80 -11.92 -14.87 -2.11
C THR A 80 -12.93 -13.84 -1.62
N LEU A 81 -12.67 -13.21 -0.48
CA LEU A 81 -13.50 -12.09 -0.01
C LEU A 81 -13.41 -10.91 -0.97
N ALA A 82 -12.22 -10.50 -1.39
CA ALA A 82 -12.03 -9.42 -2.35
C ALA A 82 -12.87 -9.65 -3.62
N ARG A 83 -12.88 -10.89 -4.13
CA ARG A 83 -13.73 -11.30 -5.26
C ARG A 83 -15.22 -11.19 -4.96
N GLY A 84 -15.67 -11.68 -3.80
CA GLY A 84 -17.07 -11.57 -3.37
C GLY A 84 -17.57 -10.12 -3.28
N TYR A 85 -16.69 -9.18 -2.94
CA TYR A 85 -16.99 -7.74 -2.87
C TYR A 85 -16.70 -6.97 -4.18
N GLY A 86 -16.16 -7.61 -5.22
CA GLY A 86 -15.72 -6.93 -6.44
C GLY A 86 -14.56 -5.95 -6.23
N ALA A 87 -13.75 -6.16 -5.18
CA ALA A 87 -12.67 -5.28 -4.75
C ALA A 87 -11.38 -5.51 -5.55
N VAL A 88 -11.42 -5.18 -6.84
CA VAL A 88 -10.27 -5.30 -7.73
C VAL A 88 -9.15 -4.32 -7.33
N SER A 89 -7.91 -4.79 -7.41
CA SER A 89 -6.72 -4.01 -7.09
C SER A 89 -5.61 -4.24 -8.12
N THR A 90 -4.68 -3.29 -8.22
CA THR A 90 -3.45 -3.45 -9.01
C THR A 90 -2.25 -3.39 -8.07
N ALA A 91 -1.46 -4.45 -8.05
CA ALA A 91 -0.15 -4.48 -7.42
C ALA A 91 0.94 -4.07 -8.41
N LEU A 92 1.88 -3.26 -7.95
CA LEU A 92 3.14 -2.97 -8.59
C LEU A 92 4.25 -3.65 -7.79
N VAL A 93 4.74 -4.76 -8.30
CA VAL A 93 5.87 -5.50 -7.73
C VAL A 93 7.16 -4.81 -8.16
N VAL A 94 8.01 -4.48 -7.19
CA VAL A 94 9.25 -3.71 -7.38
C VAL A 94 10.44 -4.56 -6.96
N ARG A 95 11.34 -4.87 -7.89
CA ARG A 95 12.61 -5.54 -7.57
C ARG A 95 13.53 -4.61 -6.80
N VAL A 96 14.16 -5.12 -5.74
CA VAL A 96 15.02 -4.36 -4.84
C VAL A 96 16.27 -5.15 -4.48
N SER A 97 17.34 -4.45 -4.15
CA SER A 97 18.48 -5.06 -3.46
C SER A 97 18.13 -5.33 -2.00
N ARG A 98 18.88 -6.23 -1.33
CA ARG A 98 18.70 -6.51 0.10
C ARG A 98 18.75 -5.24 0.95
N ALA A 99 19.70 -4.34 0.70
CA ALA A 99 19.82 -3.09 1.45
C ALA A 99 18.60 -2.16 1.28
N GLN A 100 17.97 -2.17 0.10
CA GLN A 100 16.74 -1.41 -0.14
C GLN A 100 15.54 -2.07 0.54
N ALA A 101 15.46 -3.41 0.50
CA ALA A 101 14.45 -4.18 1.23
C ALA A 101 14.51 -3.90 2.75
N ASP A 102 15.70 -4.01 3.35
CA ASP A 102 15.89 -3.78 4.79
C ASP A 102 15.45 -2.36 5.20
N ARG A 103 15.79 -1.35 4.39
CA ARG A 103 15.38 0.04 4.62
C ARG A 103 13.87 0.23 4.43
N PHE A 104 13.29 -0.36 3.40
CA PHE A 104 11.85 -0.30 3.15
C PHE A 104 11.08 -0.88 4.35
N ASP A 105 11.54 -2.01 4.87
CA ASP A 105 10.95 -2.68 6.02
C ASP A 105 11.16 -1.87 7.32
N ASP A 106 12.37 -1.35 7.58
CA ASP A 106 12.67 -0.49 8.74
C ASP A 106 11.81 0.78 8.78
N TYR A 107 11.47 1.35 7.62
CA TYR A 107 10.54 2.48 7.57
C TYR A 107 9.18 2.14 8.18
N TRP A 108 8.63 0.97 7.83
CA TRP A 108 7.33 0.54 8.33
C TRP A 108 7.39 0.17 9.80
N ASP A 109 8.46 -0.47 10.27
CA ASP A 109 8.62 -0.78 11.71
C ASP A 109 8.63 0.51 12.54
N ARG A 110 9.41 1.52 12.12
CA ARG A 110 9.43 2.82 12.81
C ARG A 110 8.09 3.53 12.77
N LEU A 111 7.36 3.42 11.65
CA LEU A 111 6.04 4.02 11.54
C LEU A 111 5.01 3.28 12.40
N THR A 112 5.19 1.98 12.65
CA THR A 112 4.36 1.25 13.61
C THR A 112 4.61 1.73 15.04
N ASP A 113 5.87 1.97 15.39
CA ASP A 113 6.26 2.46 16.72
C ASP A 113 5.78 3.91 16.98
N ASP A 114 5.84 4.77 15.96
CA ASP A 114 5.29 6.13 15.99
C ASP A 114 4.49 6.45 14.72
N PRO A 115 3.19 6.07 14.68
CA PRO A 115 2.34 6.30 13.52
C PRO A 115 2.09 7.79 13.24
N GLY A 116 2.27 8.65 14.23
CA GLY A 116 1.95 10.06 14.16
C GLY A 116 0.49 10.33 13.74
N THR A 117 0.30 11.39 12.95
CA THR A 117 -1.02 11.88 12.53
C THR A 117 -1.33 11.50 11.09
N PHE A 118 -2.54 11.00 10.84
CA PHE A 118 -3.14 10.86 9.52
C PHE A 118 -3.84 12.16 9.09
N ARG A 119 -3.60 12.56 7.84
CA ARG A 119 -4.35 13.63 7.16
C ARG A 119 -4.63 13.24 5.73
N LEU A 120 -5.83 13.55 5.23
CA LEU A 120 -6.20 13.27 3.84
C LEU A 120 -5.24 13.95 2.84
N LEU A 121 -4.70 15.11 3.22
CA LEU A 121 -3.73 15.88 2.44
C LEU A 121 -2.36 15.82 3.13
N GLY A 122 -1.37 15.20 2.47
CA GLY A 122 0.05 15.27 2.85
C GLY A 122 0.49 14.37 4.01
N LYS A 123 -0.40 13.53 4.58
CA LYS A 123 -0.09 12.49 5.60
C LYS A 123 -1.04 11.29 5.50
N ASN A 124 -1.37 10.88 4.27
CA ASN A 124 -2.29 9.77 4.03
C ASN A 124 -1.52 8.47 3.71
N CYS A 125 -2.26 7.42 3.33
CA CYS A 125 -1.68 6.12 2.97
C CYS A 125 -0.62 6.23 1.86
N SER A 126 -0.87 7.01 0.80
CA SER A 126 0.08 7.19 -0.30
C SER A 126 1.30 8.01 0.11
N THR A 127 1.16 9.01 0.99
CA THR A 127 2.31 9.74 1.52
C THR A 127 3.24 8.80 2.30
N ARG A 128 2.68 7.90 3.13
CA ARG A 128 3.48 6.92 3.89
C ARG A 128 4.11 5.87 3.01
N ALA A 129 3.36 5.32 2.04
CA ALA A 129 3.90 4.41 1.04
C ALA A 129 5.06 5.05 0.26
N SER A 130 4.88 6.28 -0.24
CA SER A 130 5.94 7.05 -0.90
C SER A 130 7.15 7.25 0.02
N GLY A 131 6.91 7.52 1.31
CA GLY A 131 7.94 7.60 2.35
C GLY A 131 8.80 6.35 2.41
N ALA A 132 8.20 5.14 2.41
CA ALA A 132 8.93 3.87 2.41
C ALA A 132 9.83 3.72 1.17
N PHE A 133 9.29 3.98 -0.03
CA PHE A 133 10.07 3.91 -1.28
C PHE A 133 11.23 4.92 -1.30
N ARG A 134 11.01 6.13 -0.78
CA ARG A 134 12.05 7.17 -0.69
C ARG A 134 13.11 6.82 0.35
N TYR A 135 12.69 6.35 1.52
CA TYR A 135 13.61 5.97 2.60
C TYR A 135 14.49 4.79 2.19
N ALA A 136 13.97 3.88 1.37
CA ALA A 136 14.71 2.80 0.73
C ALA A 136 15.61 3.26 -0.44
N GLY A 137 15.54 4.52 -0.88
CA GLY A 137 16.31 5.01 -2.02
C GLY A 137 15.84 4.46 -3.38
N ILE A 138 14.58 4.02 -3.48
CA ILE A 138 13.95 3.57 -4.73
C ILE A 138 13.43 4.78 -5.52
N LEU A 139 12.88 5.76 -4.80
CA LEU A 139 12.44 7.06 -5.34
C LEU A 139 13.31 8.19 -4.79
N ALA A 140 13.58 9.20 -5.61
CA ALA A 140 14.36 10.37 -5.21
C ALA A 140 13.51 11.47 -4.54
N GLY A 141 12.22 11.57 -4.90
CA GLY A 141 11.33 12.67 -4.48
C GLY A 141 9.97 12.19 -3.99
N GLY A 142 9.19 13.13 -3.44
CA GLY A 142 7.78 12.90 -3.08
C GLY A 142 6.88 12.72 -4.31
N ILE A 143 5.61 12.38 -4.06
CA ILE A 143 4.61 12.19 -5.11
C ILE A 143 4.43 13.51 -5.88
N PRO A 144 4.54 13.52 -7.22
CA PRO A 144 4.24 14.71 -8.01
C PRO A 144 2.75 15.06 -7.94
N GLY A 145 2.45 16.31 -7.60
CA GLY A 145 1.07 16.82 -7.54
C GLY A 145 0.34 16.39 -6.27
N LEU A 146 -0.88 15.87 -6.42
CA LEU A 146 -1.67 15.40 -5.28
C LEU A 146 -1.15 14.04 -4.80
N ASP A 147 -1.03 13.88 -3.48
CA ASP A 147 -0.67 12.61 -2.82
C ASP A 147 -1.81 11.59 -2.96
N THR A 148 -1.88 10.92 -4.11
CA THR A 148 -2.80 9.80 -4.34
C THR A 148 -2.07 8.51 -4.68
N PRO A 149 -2.62 7.34 -4.27
CA PRO A 149 -2.08 6.03 -4.62
C PRO A 149 -1.73 5.85 -6.11
N ASP A 150 -2.62 6.26 -7.02
CA ASP A 150 -2.39 6.16 -8.47
C ASP A 150 -1.29 7.10 -8.97
N ASN A 151 -1.10 8.27 -8.34
CA ASN A 151 -0.01 9.18 -8.69
C ASN A 151 1.34 8.57 -8.27
N LEU A 152 1.40 7.94 -7.08
CA LEU A 152 2.58 7.19 -6.64
C LEU A 152 2.87 6.00 -7.57
N TYR A 153 1.85 5.23 -7.94
CA TYR A 153 1.99 4.14 -8.91
C TYR A 153 2.57 4.64 -10.24
N LYS A 154 1.99 5.70 -10.82
CA LYS A 154 2.47 6.29 -12.07
C LYS A 154 3.89 6.82 -11.95
N GLN A 155 4.26 7.38 -10.80
CA GLN A 155 5.63 7.83 -10.55
C GLN A 155 6.61 6.65 -10.58
N LEU A 156 6.33 5.57 -9.85
CA LEU A 156 7.18 4.38 -9.81
C LEU A 156 7.34 3.77 -11.21
N VAL A 157 6.23 3.59 -11.95
CA VAL A 157 6.28 3.06 -13.33
C VAL A 157 7.11 3.96 -14.25
N ARG A 158 6.97 5.28 -14.14
CA ARG A 158 7.68 6.24 -14.99
C ARG A 158 9.17 6.31 -14.67
N GLU A 159 9.53 6.37 -13.38
CA GLU A 159 10.90 6.59 -12.94
C GLU A 159 11.71 5.29 -12.89
N ARG A 160 11.04 4.15 -12.61
CA ARG A 160 11.66 2.84 -12.41
C ARG A 160 11.03 1.72 -13.25
N PRO A 161 10.80 1.90 -14.56
CA PRO A 161 10.22 0.85 -15.42
C PRO A 161 11.13 -0.39 -15.49
N ASP A 162 12.42 -0.23 -15.20
CA ASP A 162 13.44 -1.28 -15.19
C ASP A 162 13.23 -2.34 -14.11
N ILE A 163 12.47 -2.04 -13.05
CA ILE A 163 12.31 -2.93 -11.89
C ILE A 163 10.84 -3.12 -11.47
N CYS A 164 9.89 -2.50 -12.17
CA CYS A 164 8.47 -2.56 -11.83
C CYS A 164 7.70 -3.50 -12.75
N GLU A 165 6.84 -4.33 -12.16
CA GLU A 165 5.93 -5.24 -12.87
C GLU A 165 4.53 -5.11 -12.27
N SER A 166 3.50 -5.00 -13.13
CA SER A 166 2.12 -4.81 -12.68
C SER A 166 1.32 -6.09 -12.80
N CYS A 167 0.53 -6.40 -11.77
CA CYS A 167 -0.47 -7.45 -11.78
C CYS A 167 -1.78 -6.89 -11.23
N SER A 168 -2.90 -7.21 -11.88
CA SER A 168 -4.23 -6.73 -11.47
C SER A 168 -5.17 -7.91 -11.30
N GLY A 169 -6.04 -7.83 -10.30
CA GLY A 169 -6.93 -8.92 -9.94
C GLY A 169 -7.48 -8.76 -8.52
N TYR A 170 -7.97 -9.86 -7.95
CA TYR A 170 -8.33 -9.92 -6.54
C TYR A 170 -7.09 -10.30 -5.73
N ILE A 171 -6.62 -9.37 -4.90
CA ILE A 171 -5.35 -9.53 -4.18
C ILE A 171 -5.62 -10.02 -2.76
N GLY A 172 -4.96 -11.11 -2.39
CA GLY A 172 -4.93 -11.65 -1.03
C GLY A 172 -3.55 -12.16 -0.66
N PHE A 173 -3.46 -12.84 0.47
CA PHE A 173 -2.21 -13.39 0.99
C PHE A 173 -2.42 -14.81 1.50
N ALA A 174 -1.47 -15.68 1.19
CA ALA A 174 -1.49 -17.07 1.62
C ALA A 174 -0.14 -17.45 2.23
N THR A 175 -0.18 -18.34 3.22
CA THR A 175 1.02 -18.93 3.79
C THR A 175 1.56 -20.00 2.85
N VAL A 176 2.81 -19.86 2.42
CA VAL A 176 3.54 -20.86 1.62
C VAL A 176 4.77 -21.29 2.43
N GLY A 177 4.69 -22.47 3.04
CA GLY A 177 5.68 -22.91 4.03
C GLY A 177 5.59 -22.06 5.30
N THR A 178 6.67 -21.38 5.67
CA THR A 178 6.72 -20.44 6.81
C THR A 178 6.58 -18.98 6.39
N ASN A 179 6.44 -18.69 5.10
CA ASN A 179 6.44 -17.34 4.55
C ASN A 179 5.03 -16.94 4.08
N LEU A 180 4.75 -15.64 4.10
CA LEU A 180 3.56 -15.09 3.45
C LEU A 180 3.85 -14.79 1.98
N ALA A 181 2.89 -15.07 1.12
CA ALA A 181 2.94 -14.76 -0.30
C ALA A 181 1.69 -13.97 -0.70
N MET A 182 1.90 -12.85 -1.39
CA MET A 182 0.82 -12.17 -2.10
C MET A 182 0.31 -13.09 -3.23
N VAL A 183 -1.00 -13.27 -3.28
CA VAL A 183 -1.74 -14.01 -4.31
C VAL A 183 -2.57 -13.02 -5.11
N VAL A 184 -2.64 -13.20 -6.42
CA VAL A 184 -3.49 -12.42 -7.31
C VAL A 184 -4.35 -13.41 -8.08
N GLU A 185 -5.66 -13.36 -7.84
CA GLU A 185 -6.64 -14.13 -8.62
C GLU A 185 -7.12 -13.30 -9.81
N ASP A 186 -7.30 -13.95 -10.95
CA ASP A 186 -7.79 -13.31 -12.17
C ASP A 186 -9.22 -12.75 -12.01
N LEU A 187 -9.54 -11.72 -12.82
CA LEU A 187 -10.79 -10.96 -12.79
C LEU A 187 -12.05 -11.79 -13.07
#